data_AF-A0A0S8I1U4-F1
#
_entry.id   AF-A0A0S8I1U4-F1
#
_cell.length_a   1.000
_cell.length_b   1.000
_cell.length_c   1.000
_cell.angle_alpha   90.00
_cell.angle_beta   90.00
_cell.angle_gamma   90.00
#
_symmetry.space_group_name_H-M   'P 1'
#
loop_
_entity.id
_entity.type
_entity.pdbx_description
1 polymer ?
#
loop_
_entity_poly.entity_id
_entity_poly.type
_entity_poly.pdbx_seq_one_letter_code
_entity_poly.pdbx_strand_id
1 'polypeptide(L)'
;MNGNKLLLSLFFSAYILSLFACASVPVRSYDEVVSQWRSYEDVANWMQRYYSYDWEKFKGSLEIYSAENPPPVKTPQESFEEKSGLCFDAAYFAKETLNRIDPSYEAKIVFIENRPYYKPNHYVCSFKKDGQLHIMDYGLPFEKLRGVFGPFTSLDQYLEFYHRHHPKVKRSKSISFGWPPFMKKVIEEK
;
A
#
# COMPACT_ATOMS: atom_id res chain seq x y z
N MET A 1 24.78 -13.39 65.26
CA MET A 1 24.62 -12.53 64.05
C MET A 1 25.18 -13.29 62.85
N ASN A 2 24.56 -13.19 61.68
CA ASN A 2 24.97 -13.77 60.37
C ASN A 2 24.29 -15.07 59.90
N GLY A 3 22.95 -15.09 59.82
CA GLY A 3 22.20 -16.17 59.14
C GLY A 3 21.27 -15.69 58.01
N ASN A 4 20.65 -14.52 58.16
CA ASN A 4 19.50 -14.15 57.33
C ASN A 4 19.81 -13.21 56.14
N LYS A 5 21.07 -12.81 55.94
CA LYS A 5 21.44 -11.88 54.85
C LYS A 5 21.90 -12.58 53.56
N LEU A 6 22.28 -13.85 53.62
CA LEU A 6 22.80 -14.56 52.43
C LEU A 6 21.69 -15.16 51.54
N LEU A 7 20.57 -15.60 52.13
CA LEU A 7 19.46 -16.20 51.37
C LEU A 7 18.64 -15.16 50.59
N LEU A 8 18.49 -13.93 51.10
CA LEU A 8 17.77 -12.87 50.37
C LEU A 8 18.53 -12.38 49.12
N SER A 9 19.86 -12.51 49.12
CA SER A 9 20.72 -12.08 48.00
C SER A 9 20.65 -13.01 46.78
N LEU A 10 20.33 -14.29 46.98
CA LEU A 10 20.27 -15.27 45.89
C LEU A 10 18.90 -15.27 45.17
N PHE A 11 17.81 -14.92 45.85
CA PHE A 11 16.49 -14.80 45.22
C PHE A 11 16.30 -13.50 44.43
N PHE A 12 17.00 -12.42 44.79
CA PHE A 12 16.94 -11.16 44.03
C PHE A 12 17.72 -11.23 42.71
N SER A 13 18.80 -12.03 42.66
CA SER A 13 19.61 -12.15 41.44
C SER A 13 18.96 -12.99 40.35
N ALA A 14 18.06 -13.92 40.69
CA ALA A 14 17.34 -14.73 39.72
C ALA A 14 16.13 -14.00 39.10
N TYR A 15 15.55 -13.00 39.78
CA TYR A 15 14.38 -12.27 39.30
C TYR A 15 14.73 -11.12 38.34
N ILE A 16 15.97 -10.60 38.42
CA ILE A 16 16.44 -9.53 37.51
C ILE A 16 16.91 -10.11 36.16
N LEU A 17 17.29 -11.38 36.10
CA LEU A 17 17.67 -12.06 34.85
C LEU A 17 16.46 -12.48 33.99
N SER A 18 15.23 -12.47 34.52
CA SER A 18 14.03 -12.79 33.74
C SER A 18 13.35 -11.59 33.07
N LEU A 19 13.80 -10.36 33.33
CA LEU A 19 13.13 -9.14 32.83
C LEU A 19 13.66 -8.62 31.48
N PHE A 20 14.67 -9.27 30.90
CA PHE A 20 15.24 -8.91 29.59
C PHE A 20 15.22 -10.04 28.57
N ALA A 21 14.30 -11.00 28.72
CA ALA A 21 13.84 -11.74 27.55
C ALA A 21 12.94 -10.81 26.73
N CYS A 22 13.52 -9.80 26.08
CA CYS A 22 12.91 -9.16 24.92
C CYS A 22 12.73 -10.28 23.89
N ALA A 23 11.61 -10.98 23.96
CA ALA A 23 11.17 -11.85 22.89
C ALA A 23 10.98 -10.94 21.68
N SER A 24 12.01 -10.82 20.85
CA SER A 24 11.91 -10.20 19.55
C SER A 24 10.89 -11.02 18.79
N VAL A 25 9.66 -10.51 18.68
CA VAL A 25 8.65 -11.13 17.83
C VAL A 25 9.27 -11.17 16.43
N PRO A 26 9.47 -12.35 15.84
CA PRO A 26 10.14 -12.44 14.55
C PRO A 26 9.36 -11.59 13.53
N VAL A 27 10.09 -10.70 12.85
CA VAL A 27 9.52 -9.89 11.77
C VAL A 27 9.22 -10.86 10.62
N ARG A 28 7.93 -11.12 10.39
CA ARG A 28 7.48 -12.00 9.31
C ARG A 28 7.76 -11.35 7.96
N SER A 29 8.20 -12.16 7.01
CA SER A 29 8.45 -11.71 5.64
C SER A 29 7.15 -11.42 4.89
N TYR A 30 7.25 -10.68 3.79
CA TYR A 30 6.12 -10.45 2.87
C TYR A 30 5.51 -11.78 2.40
N ASP A 31 6.36 -12.73 1.98
CA ASP A 31 5.92 -14.05 1.49
C ASP A 31 5.17 -14.85 2.55
N GLU A 32 5.69 -14.86 3.78
CA GLU A 32 5.05 -15.56 4.91
C GLU A 32 3.67 -14.98 5.20
N VAL A 33 3.55 -13.65 5.24
CA VAL A 33 2.27 -13.00 5.55
C VAL A 33 1.27 -13.19 4.42
N VAL A 34 1.65 -12.97 3.17
CA VAL A 34 0.74 -13.12 2.02
C VAL A 34 0.29 -14.57 1.84
N SER A 35 1.13 -15.56 2.18
CA SER A 35 0.72 -16.97 2.13
C SER A 35 -0.43 -17.32 3.09
N GLN A 36 -0.69 -16.47 4.08
CA GLN A 36 -1.77 -16.63 5.05
C GLN A 36 -3.02 -15.83 4.70
N TRP A 37 -2.90 -14.82 3.83
CA TRP A 37 -4.04 -14.05 3.34
C TRP A 37 -4.92 -14.90 2.41
N ARG A 38 -6.22 -14.64 2.47
CA ARG A 38 -7.26 -15.44 1.80
C ARG A 38 -8.16 -14.61 0.92
N SER A 39 -8.23 -13.30 1.14
CA SER A 39 -9.09 -12.44 0.36
C SER A 39 -8.57 -11.01 0.23
N TYR A 40 -9.23 -10.22 -0.63
CA TYR A 40 -8.89 -8.81 -0.80
C TYR A 40 -9.07 -8.01 0.50
N GLU A 41 -9.95 -8.44 1.41
CA GLU A 41 -10.16 -7.82 2.72
C GLU A 41 -8.90 -7.90 3.59
N ASP A 42 -8.10 -8.97 3.52
CA ASP A 42 -6.84 -9.06 4.26
C ASP A 42 -5.83 -7.99 3.80
N VAL A 43 -5.73 -7.81 2.49
CA VAL A 43 -4.89 -6.76 1.87
C VAL A 43 -5.40 -5.38 2.28
N ALA A 44 -6.70 -5.15 2.17
CA ALA A 44 -7.34 -3.90 2.55
C ALA A 44 -7.10 -3.56 4.03
N ASN A 45 -7.28 -4.54 4.92
CA ASN A 45 -7.07 -4.38 6.36
C ASN A 45 -5.62 -4.04 6.69
N TRP A 46 -4.66 -4.69 6.02
CA TRP A 46 -3.25 -4.37 6.18
C TRP A 46 -2.92 -2.97 5.68
N MET A 47 -3.39 -2.60 4.49
CA MET A 47 -3.16 -1.27 3.91
C MET A 47 -3.77 -0.20 4.82
N GLN A 48 -5.01 -0.38 5.26
CA GLN A 48 -5.70 0.54 6.16
C GLN A 48 -4.92 0.75 7.47
N ARG A 49 -4.42 -0.34 8.07
CA ARG A 49 -3.76 -0.29 9.38
C ARG A 49 -2.33 0.24 9.32
N TYR A 50 -1.59 -0.07 8.27
CA TYR A 50 -0.13 0.12 8.26
C TYR A 50 0.36 1.07 7.18
N TYR A 51 -0.26 1.09 6.00
CA TYR A 51 0.29 1.82 4.86
C TYR A 51 0.07 3.33 5.00
N SER A 52 1.12 4.13 4.91
CA SER A 52 1.06 5.59 5.08
C SER A 52 1.42 6.33 3.79
N TYR A 53 0.81 7.50 3.59
CA TYR A 53 1.14 8.34 2.45
C TYR A 53 2.49 9.04 2.69
N ASP A 54 3.44 8.86 1.78
CA ASP A 54 4.78 9.43 1.89
C ASP A 54 4.82 10.88 1.37
N TRP A 55 4.66 11.84 2.28
CA TRP A 55 4.65 13.26 1.96
C TRP A 55 6.00 13.79 1.45
N GLU A 56 7.12 13.23 1.90
CA GLU A 56 8.44 13.69 1.49
C GLU A 56 8.75 13.22 0.06
N LYS A 57 8.46 11.94 -0.24
CA LYS A 57 8.48 11.45 -1.63
C LYS A 57 7.52 12.22 -2.52
N PHE A 58 6.33 12.59 -2.02
CA PHE A 58 5.38 13.41 -2.79
C PHE A 58 5.94 14.80 -3.12
N LYS A 59 6.50 15.52 -2.13
CA LYS A 59 7.09 16.85 -2.38
C LYS A 59 8.21 16.78 -3.42
N GLY A 60 9.15 15.83 -3.27
CA GLY A 60 10.21 15.62 -4.24
C GLY A 60 9.68 15.23 -5.63
N SER A 61 8.56 14.47 -5.69
CA SER A 61 7.97 14.02 -6.94
C SER A 61 7.47 15.14 -7.85
N LEU A 62 7.00 16.25 -7.27
CA LEU A 62 6.40 17.35 -8.02
C LEU A 62 7.41 18.09 -8.89
N GLU A 63 8.69 18.04 -8.49
CA GLU A 63 9.79 18.76 -9.13
C GLU A 63 10.65 17.86 -10.02
N ILE A 64 10.77 16.58 -9.66
CA ILE A 64 11.80 15.68 -10.22
C ILE A 64 11.24 14.77 -11.32
N TYR A 65 9.97 14.34 -11.21
CA TYR A 65 9.47 13.27 -12.07
C TYR A 65 8.78 13.78 -13.33
N SER A 66 9.18 13.19 -14.46
CA SER A 66 8.63 13.45 -15.78
C SER A 66 8.49 12.15 -16.58
N ALA A 67 8.05 12.23 -17.83
CA ALA A 67 8.04 11.05 -18.70
C ALA A 67 9.47 10.57 -19.02
N GLU A 68 10.42 11.50 -19.07
CA GLU A 68 11.84 11.27 -19.33
C GLU A 68 12.59 10.80 -18.07
N ASN A 69 12.09 11.16 -16.88
CA ASN A 69 12.63 10.77 -15.59
C ASN A 69 11.51 10.21 -14.68
N PRO A 70 11.05 8.98 -14.92
CA PRO A 70 9.95 8.38 -14.16
C PRO A 70 10.33 8.11 -12.69
N PRO A 71 9.36 8.14 -11.76
CA PRO A 71 9.64 7.82 -10.36
C PRO A 71 10.13 6.38 -10.18
N PRO A 72 11.05 6.11 -9.23
CA PRO A 72 11.29 4.76 -8.78
C PRO A 72 10.05 4.22 -8.05
N VAL A 73 9.64 3.01 -8.43
CA VAL A 73 8.50 2.30 -7.83
C VAL A 73 9.01 1.20 -6.91
N LYS A 74 8.49 1.15 -5.68
CA LYS A 74 8.80 0.09 -4.72
C LYS A 74 8.23 -1.24 -5.20
N THR A 75 8.96 -2.34 -5.05
CA THR A 75 8.42 -3.69 -5.18
C THR A 75 7.34 -3.94 -4.11
N PRO A 76 6.52 -4.99 -4.26
CA PRO A 76 5.57 -5.36 -3.21
C PRO A 76 6.25 -5.64 -1.87
N GLN A 77 7.42 -6.27 -1.88
CA GLN A 77 8.20 -6.53 -0.68
C GLN A 77 8.70 -5.23 -0.03
N GLU A 78 9.29 -4.32 -0.81
CA GLU A 78 9.73 -3.00 -0.31
C GLU A 78 8.55 -2.22 0.29
N SER A 79 7.39 -2.24 -0.38
CA SER A 79 6.17 -1.60 0.11
C SER A 79 5.66 -2.22 1.43
N PHE A 80 5.78 -3.54 1.58
CA PHE A 80 5.41 -4.27 2.80
C PHE A 80 6.33 -3.95 3.98
N GLU A 81 7.63 -3.84 3.72
CA GLU A 81 8.65 -3.54 4.71
C GLU A 81 8.51 -2.09 5.20
N GLU A 82 8.50 -1.14 4.26
CA GLU A 82 8.48 0.30 4.54
C GLU A 82 7.11 0.83 4.98
N LYS A 83 6.01 0.17 4.56
CA LYS A 83 4.62 0.55 4.91
C LYS A 83 4.29 2.00 4.55
N SER A 84 4.93 2.53 3.51
CA SER A 84 4.73 3.89 3.06
C SER A 84 5.02 4.03 1.57
N GLY A 85 4.42 5.03 0.94
CA GLY A 85 4.73 5.38 -0.44
C GLY A 85 3.67 6.26 -1.09
N LEU A 86 3.75 6.37 -2.41
CA LEU A 86 2.80 7.11 -3.23
C LEU A 86 1.78 6.17 -3.89
N CYS A 87 0.86 6.74 -4.66
CA CYS A 87 -0.22 5.99 -5.28
C CYS A 87 0.24 4.87 -6.21
N PHE A 88 1.32 5.06 -6.96
CA PHE A 88 1.88 4.00 -7.80
C PHE A 88 2.50 2.85 -6.97
N ASP A 89 3.11 3.13 -5.82
CA ASP A 89 3.66 2.09 -4.93
C ASP A 89 2.50 1.28 -4.33
N ALA A 90 1.48 1.97 -3.80
CA ALA A 90 0.29 1.36 -3.22
C ALA A 90 -0.48 0.51 -4.23
N ALA A 91 -0.70 1.03 -5.45
CA ALA A 91 -1.40 0.33 -6.52
C ALA A 91 -0.63 -0.90 -6.98
N TYR A 92 0.70 -0.82 -7.07
CA TYR A 92 1.54 -1.95 -7.47
C TYR A 92 1.55 -3.05 -6.42
N PHE A 93 1.72 -2.69 -5.14
CA PHE A 93 1.60 -3.62 -4.01
C PHE A 93 0.26 -4.34 -4.04
N ALA A 94 -0.85 -3.60 -4.13
CA ALA A 94 -2.18 -4.18 -4.14
C ALA A 94 -2.38 -5.13 -5.33
N LYS A 95 -1.96 -4.73 -6.54
CA LYS A 95 -2.10 -5.55 -7.75
C LYS A 95 -1.39 -6.89 -7.63
N GLU A 96 -0.11 -6.86 -7.28
CA GLU A 96 0.70 -8.08 -7.17
C GLU A 96 0.20 -8.98 -6.03
N THR A 97 -0.15 -8.37 -4.89
CA THR A 97 -0.59 -9.14 -3.73
C THR A 97 -1.95 -9.79 -3.97
N LEU A 98 -2.91 -9.07 -4.56
CA LEU A 98 -4.23 -9.62 -4.88
C LEU A 98 -4.13 -10.77 -5.88
N ASN A 99 -3.36 -10.62 -6.96
CA ASN A 99 -3.18 -11.70 -7.94
C ASN A 99 -2.40 -12.90 -7.39
N ARG A 100 -1.57 -12.70 -6.36
CA ARG A 100 -0.91 -13.79 -5.66
C ARG A 100 -1.85 -14.55 -4.74
N ILE A 101 -2.79 -13.87 -4.09
CA ILE A 101 -3.81 -14.52 -3.23
C ILE A 101 -4.79 -15.30 -4.10
N ASP A 102 -5.36 -14.63 -5.10
CA ASP A 102 -6.36 -15.20 -5.99
C ASP A 102 -6.24 -14.57 -7.39
N PRO A 103 -5.69 -15.29 -8.38
CA PRO A 103 -5.59 -14.81 -9.75
C PRO A 103 -6.94 -14.46 -10.41
N SER A 104 -8.07 -14.99 -9.89
CA SER A 104 -9.41 -14.67 -10.41
C SER A 104 -9.83 -13.23 -10.14
N TYR A 105 -9.16 -12.55 -9.21
CA TYR A 105 -9.31 -11.12 -9.01
C TYR A 105 -8.89 -10.30 -10.23
N GLU A 106 -8.10 -10.86 -11.16
CA GLU A 106 -7.63 -10.16 -12.37
C GLU A 106 -7.15 -8.73 -12.07
N ALA A 107 -6.40 -8.56 -10.97
CA ALA A 107 -6.06 -7.25 -10.46
C ALA A 107 -5.15 -6.51 -11.46
N LYS A 108 -5.50 -5.26 -11.76
CA LYS A 108 -4.85 -4.42 -12.78
C LYS A 108 -4.62 -3.02 -12.27
N ILE A 109 -3.54 -2.41 -12.72
CA ILE A 109 -3.32 -0.97 -12.53
C ILE A 109 -4.36 -0.21 -13.33
N VAL A 110 -4.88 0.86 -12.74
CA VAL A 110 -5.66 1.88 -13.41
C VAL A 110 -4.91 3.20 -13.28
N PHE A 111 -4.69 3.85 -14.41
CA PHE A 111 -4.06 5.15 -14.50
C PHE A 111 -5.11 6.23 -14.73
N ILE A 112 -5.11 7.26 -13.90
CA ILE A 112 -5.96 8.44 -14.02
C ILE A 112 -5.07 9.62 -14.41
N GLU A 113 -5.20 10.06 -15.67
CA GLU A 113 -4.47 11.20 -16.19
C GLU A 113 -5.19 12.50 -15.81
N ASN A 114 -4.81 13.10 -14.68
CA ASN A 114 -5.42 14.33 -14.19
C ASN A 114 -4.98 15.57 -14.97
N ARG A 115 -3.82 15.53 -15.63
CA ARG A 115 -3.31 16.63 -16.44
C ARG A 115 -4.17 16.86 -17.70
N PRO A 116 -4.30 18.11 -18.18
CA PRO A 116 -3.68 19.32 -17.68
C PRO A 116 -4.42 19.97 -16.49
N TYR A 117 -5.56 19.41 -16.06
CA TYR A 117 -6.45 20.05 -15.08
C TYR A 117 -5.92 20.02 -13.65
N TYR A 118 -5.14 19.00 -13.29
CA TYR A 118 -4.53 18.89 -11.97
C TYR A 118 -3.23 18.08 -12.00
N LYS A 119 -2.31 18.40 -11.09
CA LYS A 119 -1.09 17.61 -10.81
C LYS A 119 -1.15 17.13 -9.36
N PRO A 120 -0.84 15.86 -9.05
CA PRO A 120 -0.29 14.82 -9.94
C PRO A 120 -1.36 14.01 -10.70
N ASN A 121 -0.92 13.15 -11.63
CA ASN A 121 -1.73 12.00 -12.07
C ASN A 121 -1.87 11.00 -10.93
N HIS A 122 -2.83 10.08 -11.05
CA HIS A 122 -3.13 9.13 -9.98
C HIS A 122 -3.14 7.68 -10.49
N TYR A 123 -2.83 6.74 -9.59
CA TYR A 123 -2.74 5.32 -9.88
C TYR A 123 -3.49 4.55 -8.80
N VAL A 124 -4.32 3.60 -9.21
CA VAL A 124 -5.08 2.74 -8.28
C VAL A 124 -5.04 1.29 -8.75
N CYS A 125 -5.36 0.36 -7.86
CA CYS A 125 -5.52 -1.04 -8.21
C CYS A 125 -7.00 -1.35 -8.44
N SER A 126 -7.34 -1.77 -9.65
CA SER A 126 -8.62 -2.43 -9.91
C SER A 126 -8.53 -3.92 -9.65
N PHE A 127 -9.64 -4.54 -9.26
CA PHE A 127 -9.79 -5.99 -9.20
C PHE A 127 -11.25 -6.38 -9.40
N LYS A 128 -11.50 -7.66 -9.68
CA LYS A 128 -12.84 -8.24 -9.79
C LYS A 128 -13.19 -8.99 -8.52
N LYS A 129 -14.40 -8.79 -8.02
CA LYS A 129 -15.03 -9.67 -7.03
C LYS A 129 -16.39 -10.05 -7.57
N ASP A 130 -16.65 -11.35 -7.69
CA ASP A 130 -17.91 -11.88 -8.24
C ASP A 130 -18.26 -11.29 -9.62
N GLY A 131 -17.23 -11.10 -10.46
CA GLY A 131 -17.35 -10.50 -11.79
C GLY A 131 -17.51 -8.98 -11.82
N GLN A 132 -17.58 -8.31 -10.66
CA GLN A 132 -17.78 -6.86 -10.56
C GLN A 132 -16.48 -6.10 -10.30
N LEU A 133 -16.32 -4.94 -10.96
CA LEU A 133 -15.14 -4.10 -10.82
C LEU A 133 -15.13 -3.40 -9.46
N HIS A 134 -14.03 -3.55 -8.73
CA HIS A 134 -13.74 -2.85 -7.50
C HIS A 134 -12.40 -2.11 -7.63
N ILE A 135 -12.22 -1.05 -6.86
CA ILE A 135 -11.01 -0.23 -6.83
C ILE A 135 -10.47 -0.20 -5.41
N MET A 136 -9.22 -0.60 -5.25
CA MET A 136 -8.43 -0.44 -4.03
C MET A 136 -7.52 0.78 -4.19
N ASP A 137 -7.74 1.80 -3.36
CA ASP A 137 -6.97 3.03 -3.35
C ASP A 137 -6.56 3.37 -1.91
N TYR A 138 -5.29 3.17 -1.60
CA TYR A 138 -4.69 3.61 -0.33
C TYR A 138 -3.57 4.63 -0.56
N GLY A 139 -3.43 5.07 -1.81
CA GLY A 139 -2.35 5.89 -2.32
C GLY A 139 -2.58 7.39 -2.19
N LEU A 140 -3.55 7.80 -1.38
CA LEU A 140 -3.95 9.19 -1.19
C LEU A 140 -3.98 9.56 0.29
N PRO A 141 -3.73 10.84 0.61
CA PRO A 141 -3.87 11.36 1.96
C PRO A 141 -5.34 11.69 2.31
N PHE A 142 -6.29 11.46 1.40
CA PHE A 142 -7.69 11.83 1.59
C PHE A 142 -8.49 10.62 2.08
N GLU A 143 -8.92 10.65 3.35
CA GLU A 143 -9.64 9.55 4.00
C GLU A 143 -10.86 9.07 3.19
N LYS A 144 -11.63 9.98 2.59
CA LYS A 144 -12.82 9.63 1.77
C LYS A 144 -12.51 8.89 0.47
N LEU A 145 -11.25 8.91 0.03
CA LEU A 145 -10.75 8.20 -1.15
C LEU A 145 -9.76 7.10 -0.77
N ARG A 146 -9.66 6.79 0.54
CA ARG A 146 -8.78 5.76 1.05
C ARG A 146 -9.62 4.53 1.44
N GLY A 147 -9.51 3.45 0.68
CA GLY A 147 -10.28 2.24 0.92
C GLY A 147 -10.44 1.33 -0.30
N VAL A 148 -11.45 0.47 -0.22
CA VAL A 148 -11.96 -0.34 -1.34
C VAL A 148 -13.33 0.21 -1.74
N PHE A 149 -13.50 0.48 -3.02
CA PHE A 149 -14.70 1.09 -3.59
C PHE A 149 -15.30 0.23 -4.68
N GLY A 150 -16.62 0.30 -4.83
CA GLY A 150 -17.38 -0.46 -5.81
C GLY A 150 -18.59 -1.13 -5.15
N PRO A 151 -19.27 -2.03 -5.88
CA PRO A 151 -18.95 -2.41 -7.26
C PRO A 151 -19.21 -1.29 -8.26
N PHE A 152 -18.39 -1.23 -9.30
CA PHE A 152 -18.56 -0.38 -10.47
C PHE A 152 -18.86 -1.23 -11.72
N THR A 153 -19.54 -0.65 -12.70
CA THR A 153 -19.80 -1.27 -14.01
C THR A 153 -18.74 -0.90 -15.04
N SER A 154 -18.01 0.21 -14.83
CA SER A 154 -16.96 0.70 -15.72
C SER A 154 -15.93 1.58 -15.00
N LEU A 155 -14.80 1.84 -15.66
CA LEU A 155 -13.83 2.84 -15.20
C LEU A 155 -14.41 4.26 -15.19
N ASP A 156 -15.34 4.57 -16.11
CA ASP A 156 -15.99 5.89 -16.16
C ASP A 156 -16.84 6.13 -14.91
N GLN A 157 -17.58 5.12 -14.45
CA GLN A 157 -18.36 5.23 -13.21
C GLN A 157 -17.45 5.45 -12.00
N TYR A 158 -16.29 4.78 -11.96
CA TYR A 158 -15.30 5.05 -10.93
C TYR A 158 -14.71 6.47 -11.06
N LEU A 159 -14.44 6.95 -12.28
CA LEU A 159 -13.92 8.29 -12.50
C LEU A 159 -14.90 9.38 -12.00
N GLU A 160 -16.20 9.18 -12.21
CA GLU A 160 -17.25 10.03 -11.64
C GLU A 160 -17.24 10.02 -10.10
N PHE A 161 -17.13 8.83 -9.50
CA PHE A 161 -16.98 8.69 -8.05
C PHE A 161 -15.74 9.46 -7.55
N TYR A 162 -14.61 9.30 -8.23
CA TYR A 162 -13.36 9.96 -7.91
C TYR A 162 -13.48 11.49 -8.00
N HIS A 163 -14.05 12.06 -9.06
CA HIS A 163 -14.24 13.52 -9.18
C HIS A 163 -15.20 14.10 -8.14
N ARG A 164 -16.25 13.34 -7.78
CA ARG A 164 -17.21 13.74 -6.76
C ARG A 164 -16.55 13.87 -5.40
N HIS A 165 -15.71 12.90 -5.01
CA HIS A 165 -15.15 12.81 -3.66
C HIS A 165 -13.75 13.42 -3.53
N HIS A 166 -12.99 13.58 -4.62
CA HIS A 166 -11.68 14.24 -4.56
C HIS A 166 -11.86 15.73 -4.26
N PRO A 167 -11.14 16.30 -3.28
CA PRO A 167 -11.32 17.70 -2.88
C PRO A 167 -10.88 18.73 -3.92
N LYS A 168 -10.17 18.32 -4.99
CA LYS A 168 -9.47 19.22 -5.93
C LYS A 168 -9.58 18.77 -7.38
N VAL A 169 -9.53 17.47 -7.64
CA VAL A 169 -9.68 16.94 -8.99
C VAL A 169 -11.16 16.84 -9.35
N LYS A 170 -11.64 17.80 -10.15
CA LYS A 170 -13.03 17.81 -10.67
C LYS A 170 -13.12 17.38 -12.13
N ARG A 171 -11.97 17.16 -12.76
CA ARG A 171 -11.84 16.72 -14.14
C ARG A 171 -10.50 16.02 -14.33
N SER A 172 -10.49 15.00 -15.16
CA SER A 172 -9.29 14.31 -15.64
C SER A 172 -9.35 14.26 -17.16
N LYS A 173 -8.19 14.12 -17.82
CA LYS A 173 -8.11 13.94 -19.27
C LYS A 173 -8.52 12.53 -19.69
N SER A 174 -8.10 11.51 -18.94
CA SER A 174 -8.40 10.12 -19.27
C SER A 174 -8.32 9.21 -18.03
N ILE A 175 -8.92 8.03 -18.16
CA ILE A 175 -8.73 6.88 -17.28
C ILE A 175 -8.52 5.63 -18.13
N SER A 176 -7.56 4.78 -17.78
CA SER A 176 -7.26 3.57 -18.55
C SER A 176 -6.64 2.46 -17.69
N PHE A 177 -6.73 1.22 -18.17
CA PHE A 177 -6.00 0.10 -17.59
C PHE A 177 -4.52 0.12 -18.00
N GLY A 178 -3.67 -0.30 -17.08
CA GLY A 178 -2.23 -0.49 -17.29
C GLY A 178 -1.38 0.71 -16.86
N TRP A 179 -0.06 0.47 -16.86
CA TRP A 179 0.91 1.53 -16.69
C TRP A 179 1.00 2.39 -17.96
N PRO A 180 1.12 3.72 -17.85
CA PRO A 180 1.48 4.53 -19.00
C PRO A 180 2.89 4.13 -19.49
N PRO A 181 3.21 4.31 -20.79
CA PRO A 181 4.46 3.79 -21.37
C PRO A 181 5.73 4.14 -20.60
N PHE A 182 5.84 5.36 -20.09
CA PHE A 182 7.02 5.82 -19.33
C PHE A 182 7.22 5.09 -17.99
N MET A 183 6.14 4.60 -17.37
CA MET A 183 6.23 3.79 -16.15
C MET A 183 6.51 2.32 -16.45
N LYS A 184 6.05 1.81 -17.60
CA LYS A 184 6.16 0.40 -17.95
C LYS A 184 7.63 -0.07 -17.93
N LYS A 185 8.53 0.75 -18.47
CA LYS A 185 9.98 0.49 -18.45
C LYS A 185 10.53 0.32 -17.02
N VAL A 186 10.13 1.18 -16.09
CA VAL A 186 10.57 1.11 -14.68
C VAL A 186 10.10 -0.16 -13.98
N ILE A 187 8.90 -0.64 -14.33
CA ILE A 187 8.31 -1.83 -13.72
C ILE A 187 8.86 -3.12 -14.31
N GLU A 188 9.12 -3.16 -15.63
CA GLU A 188 9.64 -4.36 -16.31
C GLU A 188 11.14 -4.59 -16.08
N GLU A 189 11.88 -3.59 -15.62
CA GLU A 189 13.31 -3.69 -15.28
C GLU A 189 13.57 -4.19 -13.84
N LYS A 190 12.51 -4.52 -13.08
CA LYS A 190 12.56 -5.08 -11.71
C LYS A 190 12.23 -6.56 -11.70
#